data_AF-A0A351ADH3-F1
#
_entry.id   AF-A0A351ADH3-F1
#
_cell.length_a   1.000
_cell.length_b   1.000
_cell.length_c   1.000
_cell.angle_alpha   90.00
_cell.angle_beta   90.00
_cell.angle_gamma   90.00
#
_symmetry.space_group_name_H-M   'P 1'
#
loop_
_entity.id
_entity.type
_entity.pdbx_description
1 polymer ?
#
loop_
_entity_poly.entity_id
_entity_poly.type
_entity_poly.pdbx_seq_one_letter_code
_entity_poly.pdbx_strand_id
1 'polypeptide(L)'
;MLYGETATANDYLTTKVARPSDYWFHVRGGGGAHVVLMTMNQPQRVQMPDLIYAAQLAKRHSSQKHSGYVSVDYTLKKYVRKPRGSASGLAVYTHEKTLHLEE
;
A
#
# COMPACT_ATOMS: atom_id res chain seq x y z
N MET A 1 7.62 0.59 9.08
CA MET A 1 6.93 0.74 7.78
C MET A 1 7.95 1.08 6.72
N LEU A 2 7.68 0.73 5.46
CA LEU A 2 8.49 1.10 4.30
C LEU A 2 7.57 1.63 3.21
N TYR A 3 8.07 2.50 2.33
CA TYR A 3 7.34 2.95 1.15
C TYR A 3 8.28 3.14 -0.04
N GLY A 4 7.75 3.00 -1.25
CA GLY A 4 8.51 3.26 -2.47
C GLY A 4 8.33 4.71 -2.93
N GLU A 5 9.44 5.41 -3.15
CA GLU A 5 9.43 6.80 -3.67
C GLU A 5 9.29 6.87 -5.19
N THR A 6 9.60 5.77 -5.87
CA THR A 6 9.55 5.66 -7.34
C THR A 6 8.81 4.39 -7.75
N ALA A 7 8.38 4.31 -9.01
CA ALA A 7 7.73 3.12 -9.55
C ALA A 7 8.62 1.86 -9.44
N THR A 8 9.93 2.00 -9.65
CA THR A 8 10.90 0.90 -9.47
C THR A 8 11.06 0.50 -8.00
N ALA A 9 11.07 1.48 -7.08
CA ALA A 9 11.10 1.20 -5.65
C ALA A 9 9.81 0.52 -5.18
N ASN A 10 8.66 0.94 -5.69
CA ASN A 10 7.35 0.30 -5.43
C ASN A 10 7.40 -1.19 -5.79
N ASP A 11 7.92 -1.52 -6.97
CA ASP A 11 8.06 -2.90 -7.42
C ASP A 11 8.99 -3.71 -6.53
N TYR A 12 10.17 -3.17 -6.23
CA TYR A 12 11.15 -3.85 -5.40
C TYR A 12 10.58 -4.10 -4.00
N LEU A 13 9.98 -3.07 -3.39
CA LEU A 13 9.32 -3.18 -2.09
C LEU A 13 8.23 -4.25 -2.11
N THR A 14 7.37 -4.25 -3.13
CA THR A 14 6.21 -5.14 -3.20
C THR A 14 6.60 -6.57 -3.54
N THR A 15 7.58 -6.77 -4.42
CA THR A 15 7.88 -8.11 -4.96
C THR A 15 9.07 -8.80 -4.28
N LYS A 16 9.98 -8.05 -3.66
CA LYS A 16 11.23 -8.59 -3.08
C LYS A 16 11.33 -8.40 -1.57
N VAL A 17 10.85 -7.28 -1.04
CA VAL A 17 11.00 -6.96 0.40
C VAL A 17 9.80 -7.46 1.21
N ALA A 18 8.59 -7.15 0.76
CA ALA A 18 7.37 -7.43 1.52
C ALA A 18 7.07 -8.93 1.62
N ARG A 19 6.78 -9.39 2.83
CA ARG A 19 6.41 -10.77 3.13
C ARG A 19 4.92 -10.99 2.85
N PRO A 20 4.49 -12.23 2.54
CA PRO A 20 3.08 -12.55 2.27
C PRO A 20 2.09 -12.11 3.37
N SER A 21 2.57 -12.07 4.62
CA SER A 21 1.84 -11.69 5.84
C SER A 21 1.86 -10.18 6.13
N ASP A 22 2.58 -9.38 5.35
CA ASP A 22 2.63 -7.93 5.55
C ASP A 22 1.41 -7.25 4.91
N TYR A 23 0.99 -6.11 5.46
CA TYR A 23 -0.04 -5.29 4.81
C TYR A 23 0.58 -4.38 3.77
N TRP A 24 -0.05 -4.31 2.61
CA TRP A 24 0.27 -3.42 1.51
C TRP A 24 -0.84 -2.38 1.36
N PHE A 25 -0.48 -1.14 1.06
CA PHE A 25 -1.40 -0.02 0.90
C PHE A 25 -1.08 0.78 -0.37
N HIS A 26 -2.12 1.34 -0.98
CA HIS A 26 -2.01 2.28 -2.09
C HIS A 26 -3.28 3.12 -2.23
N VAL A 27 -3.16 4.35 -2.74
CA VAL A 27 -4.32 5.20 -3.01
C VAL A 27 -5.20 4.59 -4.11
N ARG A 28 -6.52 4.66 -3.94
CA ARG A 28 -7.46 4.15 -4.94
C ARG A 28 -7.60 5.15 -6.09
N GLY A 29 -7.54 4.66 -7.33
CA GLY A 29 -7.82 5.47 -8.53
C GLY A 29 -6.79 6.54 -8.89
N GLY A 30 -5.61 6.55 -8.26
CA GLY A 30 -4.53 7.50 -8.60
C GLY A 30 -3.16 6.87 -8.45
N GLY A 31 -2.12 7.60 -8.87
CA GLY A 31 -0.72 7.17 -8.67
C GLY A 31 -0.19 7.58 -7.30
N GLY A 32 0.58 6.70 -6.66
CA GLY A 32 1.27 6.98 -5.42
C GLY A 32 2.27 5.91 -4.99
N ALA A 33 2.84 6.10 -3.81
CA ALA A 33 3.72 5.13 -3.19
C ALA A 33 2.97 3.84 -2.83
N HIS A 34 3.63 2.69 -3.05
CA HIS A 34 3.28 1.46 -2.37
C HIS A 34 3.81 1.56 -0.95
N VAL A 35 2.96 1.38 0.06
CA VAL A 35 3.35 1.37 1.47
C VAL A 35 3.23 -0.05 2.01
N VAL A 36 4.20 -0.48 2.82
CA VAL A 36 4.21 -1.79 3.47
C VAL A 36 4.35 -1.64 4.98
N LEU A 37 3.36 -2.17 5.70
CA LEU A 37 3.40 -2.36 7.14
C LEU A 37 3.85 -3.79 7.42
N MET A 38 5.09 -3.92 7.87
CA MET A 38 5.69 -5.20 8.24
C MET A 38 5.06 -5.72 9.52
N THR A 39 4.51 -6.94 9.47
CA THR A 39 3.74 -7.52 10.58
C THR A 39 4.54 -8.52 11.41
N MET A 40 5.78 -8.82 11.00
CA MET A 40 6.60 -9.87 11.60
C MET A 40 5.88 -11.22 11.68
N ASN A 41 5.12 -11.56 10.61
CA ASN A 41 4.26 -12.74 10.51
C ASN A 41 3.08 -12.77 11.50
N GLN A 42 2.67 -11.64 12.06
CA GLN A 42 1.56 -11.53 13.01
C GLN A 42 0.54 -10.46 12.57
N PRO A 43 -0.06 -10.58 11.36
CA PRO A 43 -0.99 -9.59 10.82
C PRO A 43 -2.22 -9.33 11.69
N GLN A 44 -2.61 -10.30 12.53
CA GLN A 44 -3.73 -10.20 13.46
C GLN A 44 -3.44 -9.29 14.67
N ARG A 45 -2.17 -8.98 14.95
CA ARG A 45 -1.77 -8.06 16.05
C ARG A 45 -1.72 -6.60 15.61
N VAL A 46 -1.84 -6.34 14.31
CA VAL A 46 -1.88 -4.97 13.77
C VAL A 46 -3.16 -4.28 14.23
N GLN A 47 -3.01 -3.09 14.80
CA GLN A 47 -4.14 -2.34 15.33
C GLN A 47 -4.63 -1.31 14.31
N MET A 48 -5.86 -0.83 14.48
CA MET A 48 -6.43 0.20 13.60
C MET A 48 -5.57 1.47 13.48
N PRO A 49 -4.95 2.00 14.55
CA PRO A 49 -4.06 3.17 14.44
C PRO A 49 -2.87 2.95 13.50
N ASP A 50 -2.29 1.73 13.47
CA ASP A 50 -1.18 1.41 12.58
C ASP A 50 -1.62 1.39 11.11
N LEU A 51 -2.82 0.86 10.84
CA LEU A 51 -3.42 0.85 9.50
C LEU A 51 -3.70 2.28 9.02
N ILE A 52 -4.25 3.13 9.89
CA ILE A 52 -4.52 4.54 9.60
C ILE A 52 -3.21 5.28 9.31
N TYR A 53 -2.17 5.09 10.12
CA TYR A 53 -0.88 5.75 9.89
C TYR A 53 -0.23 5.33 8.56
N ALA A 54 -0.29 4.04 8.21
CA ALA A 54 0.17 3.55 6.91
C ALA A 54 -0.65 4.15 5.74
N ALA A 55 -1.97 4.27 5.91
CA ALA A 55 -2.83 4.88 4.90
C ALA A 55 -2.55 6.38 4.72
N GLN A 56 -2.32 7.11 5.80
CA GLN A 56 -1.91 8.52 5.74
C GLN A 56 -0.57 8.70 5.01
N LEU A 57 0.37 7.77 5.18
CA LEU A 57 1.61 7.77 4.43
C LEU A 57 1.37 7.55 2.92
N ALA A 58 0.48 6.62 2.56
CA ALA A 58 0.07 6.42 1.18
C ALA A 58 -0.58 7.69 0.58
N LYS A 59 -1.49 8.35 1.30
CA LYS A 59 -2.06 9.66 0.89
C LYS A 59 -0.96 10.70 0.67
N ARG A 60 -0.06 10.88 1.64
CA ARG A 60 1.00 11.91 1.60
C ARG A 60 1.92 11.77 0.39
N HIS A 61 2.25 10.54 0.02
CA HIS A 61 3.13 10.23 -1.11
C HIS A 61 2.33 9.85 -2.37
N SER A 62 1.20 10.51 -2.60
CA SER A 62 0.37 10.31 -3.78
C SER A 62 0.07 11.60 -4.52
N SER A 63 -0.45 11.43 -5.74
CA SER A 63 -1.08 12.49 -6.51
C SER A 63 -2.30 13.15 -5.83
N GLN A 64 -2.92 12.47 -4.85
CA GLN A 64 -4.13 12.94 -4.15
C GLN A 64 -3.84 13.60 -2.80
N LYS A 65 -2.57 13.93 -2.49
CA LYS A 65 -2.15 14.43 -1.17
C LYS A 65 -2.86 15.68 -0.67
N HIS A 66 -3.39 16.52 -1.56
CA HIS A 66 -4.13 17.75 -1.25
C HIS A 66 -5.65 17.60 -1.34
N SER A 67 -6.15 16.38 -1.56
CA SER A 67 -7.59 16.13 -1.57
C SER A 67 -8.11 16.05 -0.13
N GLY A 68 -9.22 16.74 0.14
CA GLY A 68 -9.93 16.68 1.42
C GLY A 68 -10.58 15.31 1.68
N TYR A 69 -10.69 14.46 0.66
CA TYR A 69 -11.17 13.09 0.77
C TYR A 69 -10.31 12.15 -0.08
N VAL A 70 -9.72 11.13 0.54
CA VAL A 70 -8.87 10.13 -0.15
C VAL A 70 -9.24 8.73 0.31
N SER A 71 -9.48 7.84 -0.65
CA SER A 71 -9.65 6.41 -0.38
C SER A 71 -8.32 5.69 -0.55
N VAL A 72 -7.92 4.94 0.47
CA VAL A 72 -6.69 4.13 0.47
C VAL A 72 -7.06 2.67 0.62
N ASP A 73 -6.70 1.87 -0.36
CA ASP A 73 -6.90 0.42 -0.34
C ASP A 73 -5.75 -0.25 0.39
N TYR A 74 -6.06 -1.27 1.17
CA TYR A 74 -5.08 -2.10 1.84
C TYR A 74 -5.49 -3.57 1.84
N THR A 75 -4.49 -4.44 1.72
CA THR A 75 -4.67 -5.89 1.74
C THR A 75 -3.39 -6.56 2.21
N LEU A 76 -3.42 -7.86 2.49
CA LEU A 76 -2.19 -8.60 2.71
C LEU A 76 -1.42 -8.72 1.40
N LYS A 77 -0.10 -8.58 1.44
CA LYS A 77 0.77 -8.64 0.26
C LYS A 77 0.59 -9.93 -0.55
N LYS A 78 0.23 -11.05 0.08
CA LYS A 78 -0.07 -12.32 -0.63
C LYS A 78 -1.19 -12.18 -1.68
N TYR A 79 -2.07 -11.19 -1.54
CA TYR A 79 -3.13 -10.88 -2.49
C TYR A 79 -2.73 -9.85 -3.54
N VAL A 80 -1.49 -9.36 -3.50
CA VAL A 80 -0.91 -8.38 -4.42
C VAL A 80 0.09 -9.07 -5.34
N ARG A 81 -0.03 -8.84 -6.65
CA ARG A 81 0.90 -9.38 -7.65
C ARG A 81 1.25 -8.34 -8.70
N LYS A 82 2.48 -8.41 -9.20
CA LYS A 82 2.89 -7.70 -10.41
C LYS A 82 2.70 -8.64 -11.61
N PRO A 83 1.85 -8.31 -12.60
CA PRO A 83 1.75 -9.09 -13.82
C PRO A 83 3.08 -9.19 -14.56
N ARG A 84 3.37 -10.33 -15.18
CA ARG A 84 4.63 -10.53 -15.91
C ARG A 84 4.69 -9.58 -17.11
N GLY A 85 5.80 -8.85 -17.24
CA GLY A 85 6.03 -7.91 -18.35
C GLY A 85 5.34 -6.56 -18.20
N SER A 86 4.64 -6.29 -17.10
CA SER A 86 4.01 -4.99 -16.89
C SER A 86 5.02 -3.90 -16.56
N ALA A 87 4.62 -2.65 -16.81
CA ALA A 87 5.34 -1.45 -16.39
C ALA A 87 5.63 -1.45 -14.89
N SER A 88 6.70 -0.74 -14.50
CA SER A 88 7.07 -0.61 -13.10
C SER A 88 6.01 0.12 -12.30
N GLY A 89 5.82 -0.29 -11.04
CA GLY A 89 4.80 0.24 -10.15
C GLY A 89 3.40 -0.34 -10.40
N LEU A 90 3.18 -1.10 -11.48
CA LEU A 90 1.88 -1.75 -11.69
C LEU A 90 1.72 -2.93 -10.73
N ALA A 91 0.71 -2.83 -9.88
CA ALA A 91 0.23 -3.93 -9.05
C ALA A 91 -1.25 -4.20 -9.33
N VAL A 92 -1.62 -5.48 -9.36
CA VAL A 92 -3.01 -5.91 -9.29
C VAL A 92 -3.23 -6.63 -7.96
N TYR A 93 -4.38 -6.40 -7.35
CA TYR A 93 -4.67 -6.88 -6.01
C TYR A 93 -6.13 -7.30 -5.87
N THR A 94 -6.42 -8.05 -4.80
CA THR A 94 -7.75 -8.54 -4.44
C THR A 94 -7.89 -8.55 -2.92
N HIS A 95 -9.11 -8.78 -2.42
CA HIS A 95 -9.41 -8.86 -0.98
C HIS A 95 -9.04 -7.58 -0.23
N GLU A 96 -9.07 -6.45 -0.93
CA GLU A 96 -8.81 -5.16 -0.35
C GLU A 96 -9.93 -4.75 0.59
N LYS A 97 -9.53 -4.00 1.61
CA LYS A 97 -10.40 -3.14 2.39
C LYS A 97 -9.99 -1.71 2.10
N THR A 98 -10.91 -0.78 2.29
CA THR A 98 -10.66 0.64 2.02
C THR A 98 -10.75 1.44 3.31
N LEU A 99 -9.76 2.30 3.55
CA LEU A 99 -9.83 3.35 4.56
C LEU A 99 -10.10 4.68 3.86
N HIS A 100 -11.07 5.42 4.39
CA HIS A 100 -11.38 6.76 3.93
C HIS A 100 -10.73 7.78 4.86
N LEU A 101 -9.90 8.65 4.29
CA LEU A 101 -9.18 9.69 5.00
C LEU A 101 -9.79 11.04 4.64
N GLU A 102 -10.29 11.71 5.66
CA GLU A 102 -10.83 13.06 5.60
C GLU A 102 -9.84 14.02 6.26
N GLU A 103 -9.86 15.29 5.83
CA GLU A 103 -9.12 16.39 6.45
C GLU A 103 -9.90 17.09 7.56
#